data_AF-A0A3E2H6A4-F1
#
_entry.id   AF-A0A3E2H6A4-F1
#
_cell.length_a   1.000
_cell.length_b   1.000
_cell.length_c   1.000
_cell.angle_alpha   90.00
_cell.angle_beta   90.00
_cell.angle_gamma   90.00
#
_symmetry.space_group_name_H-M   'P 1'
#
loop_
_entity.id
_entity.type
_entity.pdbx_description
1 polymer ?
#
loop_
_entity_poly.entity_id
_entity_poly.type
_entity_poly.pdbx_seq_one_letter_code
_entity_poly.pdbx_strand_id
1 'polypeptide(L)'
;MPNKRAATSILELLTHPNPAVSHETTRNKTNTRGNYWYWPKQLKRWEEFDNFKILEASFAGHLLQEAHREGRELPSYPTIYPDIDCVIRDEGDTKDLIDKWNKAIVMAALEPIRHDFHPAIWHRGDPPPTQEDFELQQPVEKIRTQPPRKSSNQARNPKKQSARRLEPDSGSIPWDSPLSGPDSASISFRQERFPKEYKPANKWRSDLMVELELINEFGEWERGKINHNYAMPVRQAYSYCIQHMCRYGCILTCQEAFIFRVRPRDTEPVNGLQDSKLLRKRLIHDGLMEYISIPWANRLEGDVRSHQTWTVNLALWYLHILAGNNYEADWRYNHLKDEKLTVPPTISQRQSGPIPVVAGESKDRGKDEERETEESESSDSEDSESTVLLEISPTLKRKRELDMEEGYHLSFTKRQFT
;
A
#
# COMPACT_ATOMS: atom_id res chain seq x y z
N MET A 1 10.52 -12.98 -31.62
CA MET A 1 9.69 -12.02 -30.87
C MET A 1 8.44 -12.76 -30.43
N PRO A 2 8.23 -13.06 -29.14
CA PRO A 2 6.97 -13.67 -28.72
C PRO A 2 5.84 -12.70 -29.07
N ASN A 3 4.82 -13.21 -29.74
CA ASN A 3 3.64 -12.45 -30.15
C ASN A 3 3.04 -11.79 -28.91
N LYS A 4 3.10 -10.45 -28.82
CA LYS A 4 2.46 -9.67 -27.75
C LYS A 4 0.95 -9.69 -27.98
N ARG A 5 0.33 -10.84 -27.73
CA ARG A 5 -1.13 -10.96 -27.78
C ARG A 5 -1.71 -10.17 -26.61
N ALA A 6 -2.61 -9.24 -26.92
CA ALA A 6 -3.40 -8.56 -25.89
C ALA A 6 -4.34 -9.57 -25.21
N ALA A 7 -4.57 -9.39 -23.92
CA ALA A 7 -5.56 -10.19 -23.20
C ALA A 7 -6.96 -9.97 -23.80
N THR A 8 -7.76 -11.03 -23.87
CA THR A 8 -9.12 -10.98 -24.42
C THR A 8 -10.17 -10.63 -23.38
N SER A 9 -9.86 -10.81 -22.10
CA SER A 9 -10.72 -10.51 -20.94
C SER A 9 -9.89 -9.98 -19.76
N ILE A 10 -10.56 -9.33 -18.80
CA ILE A 10 -9.92 -8.83 -17.57
C ILE A 10 -9.38 -10.01 -16.75
N LEU A 11 -10.11 -11.13 -16.69
CA LEU A 11 -9.65 -12.30 -15.95
C LEU A 11 -8.38 -12.89 -16.57
N GLU A 12 -8.29 -12.99 -17.90
CA GLU A 12 -7.06 -13.43 -18.57
C GLU A 12 -5.88 -12.50 -18.24
N LEU A 13 -6.11 -11.19 -18.29
CA LEU A 13 -5.11 -10.16 -17.97
C LEU A 13 -4.57 -10.31 -16.52
N LEU A 14 -5.48 -10.49 -15.55
CA LEU A 14 -5.16 -10.60 -14.13
C LEU A 14 -4.59 -11.96 -13.72
N THR A 15 -4.80 -12.99 -14.52
CA THR A 15 -4.34 -14.36 -14.20
C THR A 15 -3.08 -14.78 -14.95
N HIS A 16 -2.54 -13.87 -15.78
CA HIS A 16 -1.28 -14.07 -16.44
C HIS A 16 -0.14 -14.28 -15.43
N PRO A 17 0.80 -15.21 -15.70
CA PRO A 17 1.89 -15.51 -14.76
C PRO A 17 2.74 -14.27 -14.49
N ASN A 18 3.09 -14.06 -13.23
CA ASN A 18 4.12 -13.08 -12.89
C ASN A 18 5.50 -13.52 -13.43
N PRO A 19 6.41 -12.57 -13.72
CA PRO A 19 7.74 -12.91 -14.20
C PRO A 19 8.50 -13.72 -13.15
N ALA A 20 9.38 -14.61 -13.62
CA ALA A 20 10.34 -15.29 -12.76
C ALA A 20 11.38 -14.27 -12.28
N VAL A 21 11.71 -14.33 -10.99
CA VAL A 21 12.56 -13.33 -10.33
C VAL A 21 13.77 -14.00 -9.70
N SER A 22 14.94 -13.40 -9.89
CA SER A 22 16.18 -13.73 -9.20
C SER A 22 16.37 -12.80 -8.01
N HIS A 23 16.72 -13.35 -6.85
CA HIS A 23 16.98 -12.58 -5.64
C HIS A 23 18.47 -12.58 -5.34
N GLU A 24 19.10 -11.41 -5.39
CA GLU A 24 20.47 -11.26 -4.92
C GLU A 24 20.50 -11.15 -3.39
N THR A 25 21.59 -11.60 -2.77
CA THR A 25 21.69 -11.55 -1.31
C THR A 25 21.97 -10.12 -0.88
N THR A 26 21.04 -9.49 -0.17
CA THR A 26 21.24 -8.16 0.39
C THR A 26 22.31 -8.19 1.49
N ARG A 27 23.25 -7.24 1.46
CA ARG A 27 24.18 -7.02 2.59
C ARG A 27 23.43 -6.46 3.81
N ASN A 28 22.40 -5.65 3.57
CA ASN A 28 21.59 -5.06 4.63
C ASN A 28 20.29 -5.86 4.82
N LYS A 29 20.25 -6.67 5.88
CA LYS A 29 19.06 -7.45 6.29
C LYS A 29 18.20 -6.75 7.35
N THR A 30 18.51 -5.50 7.69
CA THR A 30 17.79 -4.79 8.75
C THR A 30 16.56 -4.07 8.20
N ASN A 31 15.42 -4.30 8.84
CA ASN A 31 14.19 -3.54 8.60
C ASN A 31 14.22 -2.26 9.45
N THR A 32 13.51 -1.23 9.00
CA THR A 32 13.32 0.01 9.77
C THR A 32 12.72 -0.31 11.13
N ARG A 33 13.46 0.05 12.19
CA ARG A 33 13.01 -0.13 13.58
C ARG A 33 12.38 1.16 14.07
N GLY A 34 11.07 1.13 14.31
CA GLY A 34 10.34 2.19 15.00
C GLY A 34 9.69 1.63 16.27
N ASN A 35 10.03 2.20 17.43
CA ASN A 35 9.36 1.83 18.69
C ASN A 35 7.89 2.29 18.73
N TYR A 36 7.52 3.20 17.83
CA TYR A 36 6.19 3.81 17.74
C TYR A 36 5.23 3.03 16.83
N TRP A 37 5.68 1.96 16.16
CA TRP A 37 4.79 1.16 15.34
C TRP A 37 3.83 0.37 16.21
N TYR A 38 2.53 0.50 15.93
CA TYR A 38 1.48 -0.32 16.50
C TYR A 38 1.58 -1.76 16.02
N TRP A 39 0.91 -2.67 16.72
CA TRP A 39 0.83 -4.06 16.32
C TRP A 39 -0.53 -4.64 16.66
N PRO A 40 -1.05 -5.56 15.83
CA PRO A 40 -2.26 -6.26 16.19
C PRO A 40 -1.96 -7.16 17.39
N LYS A 41 -2.92 -7.30 18.29
CA LYS A 41 -2.82 -8.25 19.41
C LYS A 41 -2.83 -9.69 18.91
N GLN A 42 -3.50 -9.93 17.78
CA GLN A 42 -3.67 -11.24 17.17
C GLN A 42 -3.60 -11.17 15.64
N LEU A 43 -2.95 -12.15 15.01
CA LEU A 43 -2.93 -12.39 13.57
C LEU A 43 -3.68 -13.69 13.28
N LYS A 44 -4.65 -13.69 12.38
CA LYS A 44 -5.38 -14.90 11.97
C LYS A 44 -5.42 -15.05 10.47
N ARG A 45 -5.59 -16.29 9.99
CA ARG A 45 -5.90 -16.53 8.58
C ARG A 45 -7.27 -15.91 8.25
N TRP A 46 -7.37 -15.25 7.10
CA TRP A 46 -8.60 -14.71 6.56
C TRP A 46 -9.32 -15.79 5.75
N GLU A 47 -9.95 -16.71 6.46
CA GLU A 47 -10.57 -17.93 5.89
C GLU A 47 -11.59 -17.63 4.78
N GLU A 48 -12.34 -16.54 4.92
CA GLU A 48 -13.31 -16.11 3.93
C GLU A 48 -12.67 -15.74 2.58
N PHE A 49 -11.53 -15.06 2.60
CA PHE A 49 -10.83 -14.65 1.38
C PHE A 49 -10.15 -15.84 0.69
N ASP A 50 -9.71 -16.82 1.47
CA ASP A 50 -9.09 -18.06 0.98
C ASP A 50 -10.00 -18.86 0.04
N ASN A 51 -11.32 -18.76 0.26
CA ASN A 51 -12.31 -19.39 -0.60
C ASN A 51 -12.53 -18.56 -1.88
N PHE A 52 -11.95 -19.01 -3.00
CA PHE A 52 -12.10 -18.35 -4.31
C PHE A 52 -13.56 -18.09 -4.73
N LYS A 53 -14.50 -18.93 -4.29
CA LYS A 53 -15.95 -18.73 -4.56
C LYS A 53 -16.49 -17.41 -4.02
N ILE A 54 -15.76 -16.74 -3.13
CA ILE A 54 -16.14 -15.41 -2.68
C ILE A 54 -16.17 -14.41 -3.84
N LEU A 55 -15.29 -14.54 -4.83
CA LEU A 55 -15.29 -13.70 -6.03
C LEU A 55 -16.56 -13.91 -6.87
N GLU A 56 -17.02 -15.16 -6.98
CA GLU A 56 -18.28 -15.52 -7.65
C GLU A 56 -19.51 -14.97 -6.90
N ALA A 57 -19.46 -14.95 -5.57
CA ALA A 57 -20.59 -14.56 -4.73
C ALA A 57 -20.70 -13.05 -4.53
N SER A 58 -19.57 -12.32 -4.49
CA SER A 58 -19.54 -10.89 -4.26
C SER A 58 -20.27 -10.12 -5.36
N PHE A 59 -20.95 -9.03 -4.96
CA PHE A 59 -21.68 -8.15 -5.87
C PHE A 59 -22.67 -8.91 -6.77
N ALA A 60 -23.32 -9.93 -6.21
CA ALA A 60 -24.25 -10.82 -6.90
C ALA A 60 -23.67 -11.49 -8.17
N GLY A 61 -22.34 -11.69 -8.20
CA GLY A 61 -21.62 -12.31 -9.32
C GLY A 61 -21.38 -11.41 -10.53
N HIS A 62 -21.88 -10.17 -10.51
CA HIS A 62 -21.65 -9.22 -11.61
C HIS A 62 -20.16 -8.93 -11.83
N LEU A 63 -19.36 -8.92 -10.76
CA LEU A 63 -17.94 -8.64 -10.88
C LEU A 63 -17.21 -9.70 -11.71
N LEU A 64 -17.47 -10.97 -11.45
CA LEU A 64 -16.85 -12.07 -12.19
C LEU A 64 -17.37 -12.13 -13.63
N GLN A 65 -18.66 -11.86 -13.84
CA GLN A 65 -19.23 -11.75 -15.19
C GLN A 65 -18.50 -10.67 -16.01
N GLU A 66 -18.28 -9.49 -15.43
CA GLU A 66 -17.53 -8.42 -16.09
C GLU A 66 -16.06 -8.79 -16.31
N ALA A 67 -15.45 -9.54 -15.39
CA ALA A 67 -14.08 -10.02 -15.55
C ALA A 67 -13.93 -10.98 -16.76
N HIS A 68 -14.94 -11.82 -17.01
CA HIS A 68 -14.97 -12.76 -18.14
C HIS A 68 -15.35 -12.13 -19.48
N ARG A 69 -15.88 -10.91 -19.48
CA ARG A 69 -16.38 -10.27 -20.70
C ARG A 69 -15.26 -10.12 -21.74
N GLU A 70 -15.46 -10.77 -22.88
CA GLU A 70 -14.56 -10.71 -24.02
C GLU A 70 -14.77 -9.45 -24.87
N GLY A 71 -13.84 -9.18 -25.79
CA GLY A 71 -13.95 -8.09 -26.77
C GLY A 71 -13.67 -6.70 -26.20
N ARG A 72 -13.10 -6.62 -24.99
CA ARG A 72 -12.62 -5.37 -24.41
C ARG A 72 -11.27 -4.99 -25.02
N GLU A 73 -11.11 -3.70 -25.28
CA GLU A 73 -9.79 -3.14 -25.61
C GLU A 73 -8.95 -3.07 -24.34
N LEU A 74 -8.12 -4.09 -24.12
CA LEU A 74 -7.16 -4.14 -23.03
C LEU A 74 -5.75 -3.93 -23.57
N PRO A 75 -4.86 -3.24 -22.82
CA PRO A 75 -3.49 -3.04 -23.25
C PRO A 75 -2.73 -4.38 -23.31
N SER A 76 -1.65 -4.39 -24.10
CA SER A 76 -0.68 -5.48 -24.04
C SER A 76 0.01 -5.52 -22.68
N TYR A 77 0.49 -6.71 -22.29
CA TYR A 77 1.28 -6.87 -21.07
C TYR A 77 2.51 -5.93 -21.07
N PRO A 78 2.88 -5.38 -19.89
CA PRO A 78 4.09 -4.57 -19.75
C PRO A 78 5.33 -5.33 -20.27
N THR A 79 6.26 -4.61 -20.89
CA THR A 79 7.50 -5.23 -21.36
C THR A 79 8.50 -5.32 -20.22
N ILE A 80 8.92 -6.55 -19.90
CA ILE A 80 9.91 -6.85 -18.85
C ILE A 80 11.17 -7.43 -19.49
N TYR A 81 12.33 -6.96 -19.05
CA TYR A 81 13.65 -7.43 -19.42
C TYR A 81 14.22 -8.25 -18.26
N PRO A 82 14.33 -9.59 -18.39
CA PRO A 82 14.70 -10.46 -17.27
C PRO A 82 16.01 -10.06 -16.56
N ASP A 83 17.02 -9.63 -17.31
CA ASP A 83 18.34 -9.30 -16.75
C ASP A 83 18.39 -7.95 -16.03
N ILE A 84 17.36 -7.10 -16.21
CA ILE A 84 17.29 -5.74 -15.67
C ILE A 84 16.19 -5.67 -14.61
N ASP A 85 14.97 -6.03 -14.98
CA ASP A 85 13.77 -5.83 -14.17
C ASP A 85 13.52 -6.99 -13.18
N CYS A 86 14.03 -8.20 -13.47
CA CYS A 86 13.75 -9.39 -12.66
C CYS A 86 14.89 -9.77 -11.71
N VAL A 87 15.81 -8.85 -11.43
CA VAL A 87 16.91 -9.04 -10.49
C VAL A 87 16.68 -8.14 -9.28
N ILE A 88 16.26 -8.73 -8.16
CA ILE A 88 15.90 -7.99 -6.96
C ILE A 88 17.08 -7.94 -6.00
N ARG A 89 17.65 -6.75 -5.85
CA ARG A 89 18.76 -6.46 -4.93
C ARG A 89 18.30 -5.72 -3.71
N ASP A 90 17.22 -4.94 -3.77
CA ASP A 90 16.67 -4.19 -2.64
C ASP A 90 15.17 -3.85 -2.77
N GLU A 91 14.70 -2.98 -1.87
CA GLU A 91 13.31 -2.50 -1.82
C GLU A 91 12.92 -1.68 -3.05
N GLY A 92 13.87 -0.95 -3.65
CA GLY A 92 13.68 -0.18 -4.86
C GLY A 92 13.39 -1.09 -6.04
N ASP A 93 14.23 -2.11 -6.28
CA ASP A 93 14.01 -3.09 -7.35
C ASP A 93 12.66 -3.82 -7.18
N THR A 94 12.30 -4.15 -5.93
CA THR A 94 11.01 -4.79 -5.61
C THR A 94 9.84 -3.89 -6.02
N LYS A 95 9.90 -2.61 -5.62
CA LYS A 95 8.90 -1.61 -5.96
C LYS A 95 8.80 -1.39 -7.46
N ASP A 96 9.94 -1.23 -8.14
CA ASP A 96 9.98 -0.96 -9.58
C ASP A 96 9.37 -2.11 -10.38
N LEU A 97 9.69 -3.36 -10.04
CA LEU A 97 9.08 -4.52 -10.68
C LEU A 97 7.56 -4.59 -10.43
N ILE A 98 7.11 -4.40 -9.19
CA ILE A 98 5.68 -4.44 -8.85
C ILE A 98 4.91 -3.30 -9.53
N ASP A 99 5.48 -2.09 -9.56
CA ASP A 99 4.87 -0.94 -10.22
C ASP A 99 4.81 -1.14 -11.75
N LYS A 100 5.88 -1.67 -12.34
CA LYS A 100 5.96 -1.93 -13.79
C LYS A 100 5.04 -3.06 -14.23
N TRP A 101 4.91 -4.11 -13.43
CA TRP A 101 4.13 -5.30 -13.77
C TRP A 101 2.74 -5.30 -13.14
N ASN A 102 2.66 -5.51 -11.82
CA ASN A 102 1.39 -5.74 -11.13
C ASN A 102 0.50 -4.50 -11.14
N LYS A 103 1.03 -3.33 -10.78
CA LYS A 103 0.26 -2.09 -10.75
C LYS A 103 -0.25 -1.73 -12.16
N ALA A 104 0.59 -1.83 -13.19
CA ALA A 104 0.17 -1.56 -14.56
C ALA A 104 -0.98 -2.46 -15.02
N ILE A 105 -0.88 -3.78 -14.75
CA ILE A 105 -1.91 -4.77 -15.07
C ILE A 105 -3.20 -4.51 -14.27
N VAL A 106 -3.10 -4.31 -12.96
CA VAL A 106 -4.26 -4.06 -12.08
C VAL A 106 -4.97 -2.77 -12.50
N MET A 107 -4.24 -1.67 -12.72
CA MET A 107 -4.84 -0.41 -13.13
C MET A 107 -5.53 -0.52 -14.50
N ALA A 108 -4.92 -1.20 -15.46
CA ALA A 108 -5.53 -1.48 -16.76
C ALA A 108 -6.82 -2.32 -16.65
N ALA A 109 -6.90 -3.22 -15.67
CA ALA A 109 -8.08 -4.02 -15.39
C ALA A 109 -9.18 -3.28 -14.60
N LEU A 110 -8.84 -2.24 -13.85
CA LEU A 110 -9.80 -1.41 -13.12
C LEU A 110 -10.48 -0.37 -14.02
N GLU A 111 -9.75 0.17 -15.01
CA GLU A 111 -10.23 1.19 -15.94
C GLU A 111 -11.62 0.87 -16.55
N PRO A 112 -11.86 -0.33 -17.13
CA PRO A 112 -13.09 -0.59 -17.88
C PRO A 112 -14.32 -0.82 -16.99
N ILE A 113 -14.12 -0.93 -15.67
CA ILE A 113 -15.17 -1.19 -14.68
C ILE A 113 -15.33 -0.04 -13.67
N ARG A 114 -14.58 1.06 -13.87
CA ARG A 114 -14.45 2.13 -12.88
C ARG A 114 -15.78 2.79 -12.49
N HIS A 115 -16.70 2.91 -13.44
CA HIS A 115 -18.00 3.56 -13.25
C HIS A 115 -19.01 2.67 -12.54
N ASP A 116 -18.90 1.35 -12.70
CA ASP A 116 -19.87 0.41 -12.13
C ASP A 116 -19.42 -0.05 -10.74
N PHE A 117 -18.10 -0.22 -10.53
CA PHE A 117 -17.54 -0.83 -9.32
C PHE A 117 -16.78 0.14 -8.41
N HIS A 118 -16.58 1.39 -8.82
CA HIS A 118 -15.99 2.47 -8.03
C HIS A 118 -14.69 2.09 -7.29
N PRO A 119 -13.71 1.45 -7.96
CA PRO A 119 -12.52 0.98 -7.29
C PRO A 119 -11.64 2.14 -6.78
N ALA A 120 -10.85 1.86 -5.74
CA ALA A 120 -9.78 2.76 -5.33
C ALA A 120 -8.62 2.66 -6.33
N ILE A 121 -8.08 3.79 -6.77
CA ILE A 121 -6.96 3.86 -7.71
C ILE A 121 -5.66 3.55 -6.97
N TRP A 122 -4.74 2.82 -7.59
CA TRP A 122 -3.38 2.65 -7.07
C TRP A 122 -2.56 3.94 -7.24
N HIS A 123 -2.23 4.60 -6.13
CA HIS A 123 -1.49 5.86 -6.10
C HIS A 123 -0.21 5.73 -5.24
N ARG A 124 0.63 6.76 -5.24
CA ARG A 124 1.64 6.94 -4.19
C ARG A 124 0.95 7.05 -2.82
N GLY A 125 1.54 6.50 -1.77
CA GLY A 125 1.04 6.70 -0.41
C GLY A 125 1.09 8.17 -0.02
N ASP A 126 -0.01 8.68 0.54
CA ASP A 126 -0.05 10.03 1.09
C ASP A 126 0.14 9.98 2.62
N PRO A 127 0.73 11.01 3.25
CA PRO A 127 0.81 11.09 4.70
C PRO A 127 -0.58 11.22 5.34
N PRO A 128 -0.74 10.84 6.63
CA PRO A 128 -2.01 10.96 7.32
C PRO A 128 -2.49 12.43 7.38
N PRO A 129 -3.80 12.70 7.22
CA PRO A 129 -4.34 14.04 7.03
C PRO A 129 -4.25 14.95 8.27
N THR A 130 -4.05 14.39 9.47
CA THR A 130 -4.10 15.16 10.73
C THR A 130 -2.81 15.07 11.52
N GLN A 131 -2.33 16.24 11.95
CA GLN A 131 -1.24 16.43 12.91
C GLN A 131 -1.73 16.14 14.34
N GLU A 132 -2.49 15.07 14.55
CA GLU A 132 -2.75 14.62 15.91
C GLU A 132 -1.41 14.13 16.47
N ASP A 133 -0.93 14.81 17.53
CA ASP A 133 0.22 14.36 18.31
C ASP A 133 -0.09 12.92 18.72
N PHE A 134 0.55 11.95 18.06
CA PHE A 134 0.41 10.55 18.42
C PHE A 134 0.85 10.44 19.87
N GLU A 135 -0.07 10.02 20.74
CA GLU A 135 0.30 9.58 22.09
C GLU A 135 1.21 8.37 21.89
N LEU A 136 2.51 8.65 21.87
CA LEU A 136 3.54 7.62 21.98
C LEU A 136 3.15 6.81 23.21
N GLN A 137 3.02 5.50 23.04
CA GLN A 137 2.93 4.60 24.18
C GLN A 137 4.15 4.93 25.05
N GLN A 138 3.94 5.66 26.14
CA GLN A 138 5.03 5.94 27.05
C GLN A 138 5.50 4.56 27.52
N PRO A 139 6.78 4.22 27.32
CA PRO A 139 7.32 3.01 27.91
C PRO A 139 6.96 3.10 29.39
N VAL A 140 6.21 2.13 29.90
CA VAL A 140 5.96 2.05 31.34
C VAL A 140 7.36 1.98 31.95
N GLU A 141 7.83 3.11 32.48
CA GLU A 141 9.15 3.21 33.09
C GLU A 141 9.11 2.26 34.27
N LYS A 142 9.64 1.06 34.07
CA LYS A 142 9.98 0.19 35.19
C LYS A 142 10.98 0.99 35.99
N ILE A 143 10.54 1.53 37.13
CA ILE A 143 11.36 2.26 38.09
C ILE A 143 12.50 1.31 38.48
N ARG A 144 13.60 1.39 37.74
CA ARG A 144 14.83 0.68 38.05
C ARG A 144 15.52 1.56 39.07
N THR A 145 15.52 1.14 40.33
CA THR A 145 16.38 1.69 41.38
C THR A 145 17.83 1.41 41.01
N GLN A 146 18.38 2.20 40.08
CA GLN A 146 19.82 2.28 39.89
C GLN A 146 20.39 3.29 40.89
N PRO A 147 21.61 3.05 41.40
CA PRO A 147 22.28 4.00 42.27
C PRO A 147 22.43 5.35 41.54
N PRO A 148 22.28 6.47 42.26
CA PRO A 148 22.27 7.81 41.66
C PRO A 148 23.61 8.08 40.96
N ARG A 149 23.60 8.02 39.62
CA ARG A 149 24.70 8.53 38.81
C ARG A 149 24.55 10.05 38.74
N LYS A 150 25.65 10.77 38.98
CA LYS A 150 25.75 12.22 38.75
C LYS A 150 25.61 12.50 37.24
N SER A 151 24.38 12.62 36.75
CA SER A 151 24.09 12.94 35.36
C SER A 151 24.18 14.44 35.12
N SER A 152 24.87 14.82 34.04
CA SER A 152 24.93 16.17 33.49
C SER A 152 23.52 16.77 33.30
N ASN A 153 23.31 18.00 33.78
CA ASN A 153 22.03 18.73 33.85
C ASN A 153 21.45 19.19 32.49
N GLN A 154 21.85 18.59 31.36
CA GLN A 154 21.19 18.85 30.08
C GLN A 154 20.30 17.68 29.69
N ALA A 155 19.15 17.58 30.36
CA ALA A 155 18.04 16.76 29.92
C ALA A 155 17.53 17.36 28.59
N ARG A 156 18.05 16.85 27.46
CA ARG A 156 17.45 17.10 26.16
C ARG A 156 16.06 16.46 26.20
N ASN A 157 15.02 17.29 26.20
CA ASN A 157 13.65 16.80 26.04
C ASN A 157 13.61 15.85 24.83
N PRO A 158 13.05 14.64 24.97
CA PRO A 158 12.92 13.72 23.86
C PRO A 158 12.16 14.45 22.75
N LYS A 159 12.84 14.69 21.62
CA LYS A 159 12.20 15.30 20.46
C LYS A 159 11.04 14.38 20.05
N LYS A 160 9.80 14.84 20.25
CA LYS A 160 8.61 14.21 19.69
C LYS A 160 8.86 14.05 18.19
N GLN A 161 9.08 12.83 17.72
CA GLN A 161 9.19 12.58 16.29
C GLN A 161 7.79 12.76 15.70
N SER A 162 7.65 13.71 14.78
CA SER A 162 6.40 13.95 14.08
C SER A 162 6.02 12.70 13.28
N ALA A 163 4.76 12.28 13.41
CA ALA A 163 4.19 11.20 12.62
C ALA A 163 4.09 11.49 11.12
N ARG A 164 4.44 12.72 10.68
CA ARG A 164 4.65 13.06 9.26
C ARG A 164 5.71 12.20 8.55
N ARG A 165 6.44 11.34 9.27
CA ARG A 165 7.43 10.44 8.68
C ARG A 165 6.88 9.06 8.31
N LEU A 166 5.64 8.77 8.68
CA LEU A 166 5.08 7.44 8.58
C LEU A 166 4.14 7.44 7.38
N GLU A 167 4.72 7.18 6.22
CA GLU A 167 4.00 7.09 4.95
C GLU A 167 4.13 5.65 4.44
N PRO A 168 3.04 5.04 3.93
CA PRO A 168 3.16 3.77 3.23
C PRO A 168 3.92 3.96 1.91
N ASP A 169 4.67 2.94 1.47
CA ASP A 169 5.43 3.01 0.22
C ASP A 169 4.54 3.30 -1.00
N SER A 170 3.30 2.81 -0.94
CA SER A 170 2.24 3.05 -1.91
C SER A 170 0.86 2.97 -1.27
N GLY A 171 -0.17 3.42 -1.98
CA GLY A 171 -1.48 3.68 -1.44
C GLY A 171 -2.59 3.57 -2.47
N SER A 172 -3.78 3.95 -2.06
CA SER A 172 -4.91 4.14 -2.95
C SER A 172 -5.82 5.28 -2.54
N ILE A 173 -6.39 5.93 -3.54
CA ILE A 173 -7.31 7.06 -3.38
C ILE A 173 -8.60 6.80 -4.16
N PRO A 174 -9.71 7.52 -3.87
CA PRO A 174 -10.91 7.46 -4.70
C PRO A 174 -10.62 7.83 -6.17
N TRP A 175 -11.41 7.28 -7.10
CA TRP A 175 -11.22 7.52 -8.53
C TRP A 175 -11.48 8.98 -8.94
N ASP A 176 -12.57 9.57 -8.41
CA ASP A 176 -13.00 10.93 -8.73
C ASP A 176 -12.23 12.01 -7.95
N SER A 177 -11.15 11.63 -7.25
CA SER A 177 -10.31 12.59 -6.56
C SER A 177 -9.59 13.47 -7.59
N PRO A 178 -9.83 14.80 -7.62
CA PRO A 178 -9.15 15.67 -8.56
C PRO A 178 -7.64 15.53 -8.37
N LEU A 179 -6.95 15.09 -9.43
CA LEU A 179 -5.48 15.09 -9.48
C LEU A 179 -5.05 16.56 -9.42
N SER A 180 -4.67 16.99 -8.21
CA SER A 180 -4.50 18.38 -7.79
C SER A 180 -3.92 19.33 -8.86
N GLY A 181 -4.65 20.42 -9.10
CA GLY A 181 -4.02 21.72 -9.31
C GLY A 181 -3.44 22.26 -7.98
N PRO A 182 -2.43 23.13 -8.02
CA PRO A 182 -1.66 23.56 -6.84
C PRO A 182 -2.45 24.34 -5.76
N ASP A 183 -3.69 24.78 -6.03
CA ASP A 183 -4.33 25.85 -5.22
C ASP A 183 -5.60 25.46 -4.43
N SER A 184 -6.00 24.19 -4.33
CA SER A 184 -7.25 23.84 -3.63
C SER A 184 -7.04 23.30 -2.21
N ALA A 185 -7.49 24.09 -1.22
CA ALA A 185 -7.55 23.79 0.21
C ALA A 185 -8.46 22.59 0.61
N SER A 186 -8.79 21.68 -0.31
CA SER A 186 -9.68 20.55 -0.05
C SER A 186 -8.89 19.27 0.27
N ILE A 187 -8.31 19.26 1.47
CA ILE A 187 -7.52 18.14 2.02
C ILE A 187 -8.34 16.83 2.13
N SER A 188 -9.68 16.89 2.12
CA SER A 188 -10.55 15.71 2.28
C SER A 188 -10.59 14.76 1.08
N PHE A 189 -10.14 15.16 -0.12
CA PHE A 189 -10.30 14.33 -1.32
C PHE A 189 -9.18 13.30 -1.54
N ARG A 190 -8.07 13.37 -0.79
CA ARG A 190 -6.95 12.43 -0.93
C ARG A 190 -6.85 11.48 0.25
N GLN A 191 -7.99 10.98 0.71
CA GLN A 191 -7.97 10.02 1.80
C GLN A 191 -7.44 8.68 1.28
N GLU A 192 -6.30 8.27 1.82
CA GLU A 192 -5.74 6.93 1.66
C GLU A 192 -6.79 5.86 2.02
N ARG A 193 -6.92 4.82 1.19
CA ARG A 193 -7.92 3.75 1.31
C ARG A 193 -7.33 2.35 1.37
N PHE A 194 -6.11 2.15 0.85
CA PHE A 194 -5.49 0.84 0.76
C PHE A 194 -3.95 0.97 0.80
N PRO A 195 -3.37 1.16 1.99
CA PRO A 195 -1.93 1.29 2.18
C PRO A 195 -1.20 0.00 1.80
N LYS A 196 -0.02 0.15 1.20
CA LYS A 196 0.82 -0.94 0.70
C LYS A 196 2.27 -0.72 1.10
N GLU A 197 2.91 -1.80 1.52
CA GLU A 197 4.33 -1.84 1.85
C GLU A 197 5.08 -2.74 0.88
N TYR A 198 6.26 -2.34 0.42
CA TYR A 198 7.11 -3.18 -0.43
C TYR A 198 8.26 -3.78 0.39
N LYS A 199 8.47 -5.10 0.24
CA LYS A 199 9.58 -5.79 0.88
C LYS A 199 10.25 -6.81 -0.06
N PRO A 200 11.58 -6.84 -0.13
CA PRO A 200 12.32 -7.90 -0.79
C PRO A 200 12.02 -9.22 -0.11
N ALA A 201 11.75 -10.26 -0.91
CA ALA A 201 11.42 -11.57 -0.37
C ALA A 201 12.56 -12.21 0.44
N ASN A 202 13.82 -11.82 0.16
CA ASN A 202 14.98 -12.24 0.96
C ASN A 202 15.03 -11.57 2.36
N LYS A 203 14.29 -10.47 2.57
CA LYS A 203 14.20 -9.76 3.85
C LYS A 203 12.96 -10.15 4.64
N TRP A 204 11.86 -10.44 3.97
CA TRP A 204 10.61 -10.76 4.64
C TRP A 204 9.73 -11.68 3.80
N ARG A 205 9.13 -12.66 4.48
CA ARG A 205 8.09 -13.54 4.01
C ARG A 205 7.18 -13.90 5.19
N SER A 206 5.94 -14.25 4.89
CA SER A 206 4.92 -14.56 5.88
C SER A 206 5.16 -15.91 6.56
N ASP A 207 5.73 -16.88 5.85
CA ASP A 207 6.11 -18.20 6.39
C ASP A 207 7.09 -18.10 7.57
N LEU A 208 8.00 -17.13 7.53
CA LEU A 208 8.96 -16.84 8.62
C LEU A 208 8.29 -16.48 9.94
N MET A 209 7.02 -16.03 9.94
CA MET A 209 6.30 -15.79 11.19
C MET A 209 6.00 -17.09 11.94
N VAL A 210 5.76 -18.18 11.20
CA VAL A 210 5.49 -19.51 11.73
C VAL A 210 6.80 -20.26 11.97
N GLU A 211 7.71 -20.27 10.98
CA GLU A 211 9.00 -20.98 11.07
C GLU A 211 9.86 -20.50 12.25
N LEU A 212 9.78 -19.21 12.61
CA LEU A 212 10.54 -18.63 13.72
C LEU A 212 9.74 -18.53 15.03
N GLU A 213 8.55 -19.13 15.06
CA GLU A 213 7.64 -19.15 16.21
C GLU A 213 7.43 -17.74 16.76
N LEU A 214 7.09 -16.78 15.88
CA LEU A 214 6.81 -15.40 16.28
C LEU A 214 5.40 -15.25 16.83
N ILE A 215 4.50 -16.10 16.34
CA ILE A 215 3.10 -16.22 16.76
C ILE A 215 2.82 -17.65 17.20
N ASN A 216 1.92 -17.82 18.16
CA ASN A 216 1.46 -19.13 18.62
C ASN A 216 0.33 -19.67 17.74
N GLU A 217 -0.20 -20.85 18.07
CA GLU A 217 -1.32 -21.51 17.38
C GLU A 217 -2.63 -20.69 17.35
N PHE A 218 -2.80 -19.77 18.30
CA PHE A 218 -3.93 -18.84 18.35
C PHE A 218 -3.67 -17.55 17.57
N GLY A 219 -2.49 -17.40 16.97
CA GLY A 219 -2.09 -16.20 16.25
C GLY A 219 -1.67 -15.05 17.16
N GLU A 220 -1.44 -15.29 18.44
CA GLU A 220 -0.96 -14.26 19.37
C GLU A 220 0.57 -14.24 19.37
N TRP A 221 1.14 -13.04 19.51
CA TRP A 221 2.59 -12.88 19.55
C TRP A 221 3.23 -13.59 20.74
N GLU A 222 4.24 -14.39 20.46
CA GLU A 222 5.07 -15.01 21.48
C GLU A 222 5.81 -13.97 22.33
N ARG A 223 6.08 -14.30 23.59
CA ARG A 223 6.55 -13.31 24.58
C ARG A 223 7.87 -12.67 24.13
N GLY A 224 7.82 -11.36 23.86
CA GLY A 224 8.98 -10.58 23.43
C GLY A 224 9.32 -10.67 21.94
N LYS A 225 8.64 -11.54 21.19
CA LYS A 225 8.86 -11.73 19.74
C LYS A 225 8.26 -10.61 18.88
N ILE A 226 7.39 -9.76 19.45
CA ILE A 226 6.84 -8.59 18.74
C ILE A 226 7.92 -7.58 18.29
N ASN A 227 9.09 -7.57 18.93
CA ASN A 227 10.22 -6.72 18.56
C ASN A 227 11.21 -7.43 17.63
N HIS A 228 10.88 -8.61 17.13
CA HIS A 228 11.69 -9.34 16.18
C HIS A 228 11.73 -8.62 14.82
N ASN A 229 12.85 -8.71 14.10
CA ASN A 229 13.01 -8.01 12.81
C ASN A 229 11.94 -8.40 11.77
N TYR A 230 11.53 -9.67 11.74
CA TYR A 230 10.49 -10.17 10.83
C TYR A 230 9.07 -9.80 11.27
N ALA A 231 8.86 -9.34 12.51
CA ALA A 231 7.58 -8.76 12.93
C ALA A 231 7.40 -7.32 12.40
N MET A 232 8.51 -6.62 12.08
CA MET A 232 8.47 -5.19 11.77
C MET A 232 7.60 -4.83 10.56
N PRO A 233 7.65 -5.55 9.41
CA PRO A 233 6.79 -5.21 8.28
C PRO A 233 5.30 -5.31 8.58
N VAL A 234 4.87 -6.32 9.36
CA VAL A 234 3.49 -6.44 9.84
C VAL A 234 3.11 -5.25 10.72
N ARG A 235 3.98 -4.86 11.66
CA ARG A 235 3.74 -3.71 12.55
C ARG A 235 3.61 -2.40 11.77
N GLN A 236 4.49 -2.21 10.80
CA GLN A 236 4.51 -1.03 9.94
C GLN A 236 3.23 -0.95 9.11
N ALA A 237 2.89 -2.01 8.38
CA ALA A 237 1.67 -2.07 7.56
C ALA A 237 0.39 -1.91 8.40
N TYR A 238 0.33 -2.55 9.58
CA TYR A 238 -0.77 -2.37 10.53
C TYR A 238 -0.92 -0.93 11.02
N SER A 239 0.21 -0.26 11.28
CA SER A 239 0.23 1.12 11.74
C SER A 239 -0.36 2.05 10.69
N TYR A 240 -0.04 1.85 9.41
CA TYR A 240 -0.64 2.64 8.32
C TYR A 240 -2.15 2.49 8.27
N CYS A 241 -2.68 1.27 8.41
CA CYS A 241 -4.12 1.05 8.48
C CYS A 241 -4.77 1.82 9.65
N ILE A 242 -4.16 1.83 10.84
CA ILE A 242 -4.67 2.62 11.98
C ILE A 242 -4.61 4.12 11.70
N GLN A 243 -3.51 4.59 11.14
CA GLN A 243 -3.27 6.01 10.87
C GLN A 243 -4.31 6.57 9.91
N HIS A 244 -4.57 5.84 8.83
CA HIS A 244 -5.53 6.21 7.80
C HIS A 244 -6.95 5.69 8.05
N MET A 245 -7.17 5.01 9.19
CA MET A 245 -8.42 4.32 9.51
C MET A 245 -8.91 3.42 8.37
N CYS A 246 -7.97 2.73 7.71
CA CYS A 246 -8.24 1.79 6.64
C CYS A 246 -8.47 0.38 7.19
N ARG A 247 -9.47 -0.30 6.64
CA ARG A 247 -9.80 -1.70 6.86
C ARG A 247 -8.79 -2.63 6.21
N TYR A 248 -8.34 -2.33 4.99
CA TYR A 248 -7.49 -3.21 4.20
C TYR A 248 -6.05 -2.69 4.12
N GLY A 249 -5.11 -3.60 3.89
CA GLY A 249 -3.71 -3.29 3.59
C GLY A 249 -2.99 -4.48 3.00
N CYS A 250 -1.79 -4.28 2.48
CA CYS A 250 -0.94 -5.39 2.04
C CYS A 250 0.56 -5.13 2.21
N ILE A 251 1.32 -6.22 2.27
CA ILE A 251 2.77 -6.25 2.09
C ILE A 251 3.04 -7.03 0.81
N LEU A 252 3.73 -6.40 -0.12
CA LEU A 252 4.02 -6.96 -1.44
C LEU A 252 5.50 -7.29 -1.56
N THR A 253 5.74 -8.53 -1.98
CA THR A 253 7.08 -9.05 -2.27
C THR A 253 7.04 -9.74 -3.64
N CYS A 254 8.20 -10.03 -4.22
CA CYS A 254 8.26 -10.85 -5.44
C CYS A 254 8.17 -12.36 -5.17
N GLN A 255 7.68 -12.79 -3.99
CA GLN A 255 7.36 -14.19 -3.66
C GLN A 255 5.92 -14.39 -3.21
N GLU A 256 5.26 -13.34 -2.73
CA GLU A 256 3.87 -13.37 -2.29
C GLU A 256 3.27 -11.97 -2.19
N ALA A 257 1.94 -11.90 -2.24
CA ALA A 257 1.17 -10.79 -1.71
C ALA A 257 0.55 -11.19 -0.37
N PHE A 258 0.99 -10.56 0.70
CA PHE A 258 0.41 -10.70 2.03
C PHE A 258 -0.70 -9.66 2.20
N ILE A 259 -1.94 -10.08 2.02
CA ILE A 259 -3.12 -9.21 2.03
C ILE A 259 -3.83 -9.39 3.36
N PHE A 260 -4.30 -8.29 3.95
CA PHE A 260 -4.96 -8.36 5.24
C PHE A 260 -6.09 -7.34 5.39
N ARG A 261 -6.97 -7.63 6.35
CA ARG A 261 -7.92 -6.66 6.91
C ARG A 261 -7.74 -6.53 8.42
N VAL A 262 -8.05 -5.36 8.97
CA VAL A 262 -7.87 -5.03 10.39
C VAL A 262 -9.20 -4.70 11.05
N ARG A 263 -9.41 -5.11 12.30
CA ARG A 263 -10.55 -4.70 13.14
C ARG A 263 -10.23 -4.86 14.62
N PRO A 264 -11.01 -4.31 15.56
CA PRO A 264 -10.92 -4.71 16.96
C PRO A 264 -11.25 -6.21 17.15
N ARG A 265 -10.66 -6.85 18.17
CA ARG A 265 -11.02 -8.21 18.59
C ARG A 265 -12.37 -8.23 19.30
N ASP A 266 -12.52 -7.31 20.26
CA ASP A 266 -13.78 -7.10 20.97
C ASP A 266 -14.83 -6.46 20.07
N THR A 267 -16.08 -6.80 20.33
CA THR A 267 -17.20 -6.22 19.59
C THR A 267 -17.62 -4.85 20.14
N GLU A 268 -18.40 -4.15 19.33
CA GLU A 268 -18.91 -2.79 19.50
C GLU A 268 -19.28 -2.42 20.96
N PRO A 269 -18.94 -1.20 21.41
CA PRO A 269 -19.30 -0.73 22.74
C PRO A 269 -20.82 -0.70 22.93
N VAL A 270 -21.27 -1.10 24.12
CA VAL A 270 -22.70 -1.25 24.52
C VAL A 270 -23.56 0.00 24.23
N ASN A 271 -22.94 1.17 24.10
CA ASN A 271 -23.65 2.45 23.95
C ASN A 271 -23.87 2.90 22.49
N GLY A 272 -23.48 2.10 21.49
CA GLY A 272 -23.84 2.32 20.08
C GLY A 272 -23.37 3.63 19.43
N LEU A 273 -22.61 4.47 20.15
CA LEU A 273 -22.03 5.69 19.59
C LEU A 273 -20.75 5.32 18.83
N GLN A 274 -20.81 5.45 17.51
CA GLN A 274 -19.67 5.30 16.60
C GLN A 274 -18.67 6.46 16.81
N ASP A 275 -17.82 6.34 17.83
CA ASP A 275 -16.71 7.26 18.08
C ASP A 275 -15.44 6.73 17.40
N SER A 276 -14.99 7.41 16.35
CA SER A 276 -13.78 7.08 15.59
C SER A 276 -12.52 7.09 16.45
N LYS A 277 -12.46 7.94 17.49
CA LYS A 277 -11.32 7.98 18.44
C LYS A 277 -11.31 6.74 19.31
N LEU A 278 -12.48 6.29 19.76
CA LEU A 278 -12.62 5.06 20.54
C LEU A 278 -12.24 3.84 19.70
N LEU A 279 -12.73 3.76 18.46
CA LEU A 279 -12.38 2.69 17.53
C LEU A 279 -10.86 2.64 17.28
N ARG A 280 -10.24 3.78 16.96
CA ARG A 280 -8.79 3.88 16.78
C ARG A 280 -8.03 3.41 18.02
N LYS A 281 -8.42 3.90 19.21
CA LYS A 281 -7.83 3.46 20.48
C LYS A 281 -7.95 1.95 20.67
N ARG A 282 -9.07 1.37 20.24
CA ARG A 282 -9.28 -0.08 20.38
C ARG A 282 -8.46 -0.90 19.40
N LEU A 283 -8.31 -0.44 18.15
CA LEU A 283 -7.35 -1.02 17.20
C LEU A 283 -5.92 -1.01 17.75
N ILE A 284 -5.48 0.12 18.35
CA ILE A 284 -4.13 0.26 18.93
C ILE A 284 -3.87 -0.75 20.06
N HIS A 285 -4.86 -0.99 20.92
CA HIS A 285 -4.67 -1.78 22.14
C HIS A 285 -5.09 -3.24 22.04
N ASP A 286 -6.07 -3.57 21.19
CA ASP A 286 -6.66 -4.90 21.08
C ASP A 286 -7.12 -5.20 19.64
N GLY A 287 -6.25 -4.89 18.69
CA GLY A 287 -6.46 -5.13 17.28
C GLY A 287 -6.34 -6.60 16.85
N LEU A 288 -7.09 -6.96 15.84
CA LEU A 288 -6.99 -8.18 15.05
C LEU A 288 -6.54 -7.83 13.64
N MET A 289 -5.62 -8.61 13.08
CA MET A 289 -5.30 -8.63 11.67
C MET A 289 -5.66 -10.01 11.09
N GLU A 290 -6.59 -10.05 10.15
CA GLU A 290 -6.93 -11.26 9.39
C GLU A 290 -6.20 -11.19 8.06
N TYR A 291 -5.39 -12.20 7.71
CA TYR A 291 -4.50 -12.17 6.55
C TYR A 291 -4.58 -13.41 5.68
N ILE A 292 -4.16 -13.28 4.43
CA ILE A 292 -3.85 -14.37 3.53
C ILE A 292 -2.54 -14.07 2.79
N SER A 293 -1.76 -15.11 2.52
CA SER A 293 -0.61 -15.02 1.62
C SER A 293 -0.99 -15.64 0.27
N ILE A 294 -0.85 -14.86 -0.80
CA ILE A 294 -1.04 -15.30 -2.17
C ILE A 294 0.32 -15.48 -2.83
N PRO A 295 0.78 -16.71 -3.12
CA PRO A 295 2.07 -16.95 -3.74
C PRO A 295 2.22 -16.24 -5.10
N TRP A 296 3.40 -15.68 -5.34
CA TRP A 296 3.76 -14.98 -6.58
C TRP A 296 3.67 -15.87 -7.82
N ALA A 297 4.01 -17.14 -7.65
CA ALA A 297 4.00 -18.15 -8.72
C ALA A 297 2.59 -18.63 -9.09
N ASN A 298 1.56 -18.28 -8.33
CA ASN A 298 0.18 -18.65 -8.68
C ASN A 298 -0.19 -18.06 -10.03
N ARG A 299 -0.74 -18.91 -10.89
CA ARG A 299 -1.17 -18.57 -12.26
C ARG A 299 -2.41 -19.37 -12.61
N LEU A 300 -3.06 -18.99 -13.71
CA LEU A 300 -4.07 -19.85 -14.33
C LEU A 300 -3.42 -21.15 -14.83
N GLU A 301 -3.90 -22.29 -14.36
CA GLU A 301 -3.61 -23.61 -14.92
C GLU A 301 -4.91 -24.18 -15.51
N GLY A 302 -4.90 -24.52 -16.80
CA GLY A 302 -6.07 -25.07 -17.50
C GLY A 302 -6.98 -24.04 -18.14
N ASP A 303 -8.28 -24.34 -18.21
CA ASP A 303 -9.30 -23.48 -18.82
C ASP A 303 -9.58 -22.26 -17.91
N VAL A 304 -9.70 -21.08 -18.51
CA VAL A 304 -10.08 -19.81 -17.88
C VAL A 304 -11.36 -19.96 -17.04
N ARG A 305 -12.28 -20.84 -17.46
CA ARG A 305 -13.55 -21.11 -16.78
C ARG A 305 -13.44 -22.02 -15.55
N SER A 306 -12.29 -22.66 -15.36
CA SER A 306 -12.03 -23.59 -14.25
C SER A 306 -11.13 -22.98 -13.17
N HIS A 307 -10.89 -21.67 -13.23
CA HIS A 307 -9.99 -21.00 -12.29
C HIS A 307 -10.55 -21.01 -10.87
N GLN A 308 -9.78 -21.57 -9.94
CA GLN A 308 -10.17 -21.72 -8.52
C GLN A 308 -9.09 -21.23 -7.55
N THR A 309 -8.12 -20.45 -8.05
CA THR A 309 -6.96 -20.04 -7.26
C THR A 309 -6.73 -18.54 -7.40
N TRP A 310 -6.37 -17.86 -6.33
CA TRP A 310 -5.98 -16.46 -6.39
C TRP A 310 -4.59 -16.28 -7.02
N THR A 311 -4.49 -15.43 -8.05
CA THR A 311 -3.21 -14.82 -8.45
C THR A 311 -3.01 -13.50 -7.71
N VAL A 312 -1.76 -13.01 -7.64
CA VAL A 312 -1.45 -11.72 -7.00
C VAL A 312 -2.25 -10.57 -7.63
N ASN A 313 -2.28 -10.48 -8.97
CA ASN A 313 -2.99 -9.40 -9.66
C ASN A 313 -4.50 -9.48 -9.45
N LEU A 314 -5.09 -10.68 -9.52
CA LEU A 314 -6.52 -10.86 -9.31
C LEU A 314 -6.94 -10.49 -7.88
N ALA A 315 -6.16 -10.92 -6.88
CA ALA A 315 -6.42 -10.58 -5.49
C ALA A 315 -6.30 -9.06 -5.25
N LEU A 316 -5.27 -8.41 -5.81
CA LEU A 316 -5.12 -6.96 -5.71
C LEU A 316 -6.25 -6.21 -6.38
N TRP A 317 -6.61 -6.58 -7.61
CA TRP A 317 -7.76 -5.99 -8.32
C TRP A 317 -9.05 -6.06 -7.51
N TYR A 318 -9.35 -7.23 -6.94
CA TYR A 318 -10.51 -7.40 -6.07
C TYR A 318 -10.43 -6.53 -4.79
N LEU A 319 -9.27 -6.45 -4.14
CA LEU A 319 -9.05 -5.58 -2.98
C LEU A 319 -9.22 -4.09 -3.30
N HIS A 320 -8.78 -3.65 -4.48
CA HIS A 320 -8.97 -2.28 -4.93
C HIS A 320 -10.46 -1.93 -5.09
N ILE A 321 -11.29 -2.88 -5.53
CA ILE A 321 -12.75 -2.72 -5.59
C ILE A 321 -13.32 -2.68 -4.17
N LEU A 322 -12.92 -3.61 -3.29
CA LEU A 322 -13.38 -3.61 -1.90
C LEU A 322 -13.03 -2.31 -1.17
N ALA A 323 -11.79 -1.82 -1.32
CA ALA A 323 -11.36 -0.54 -0.76
C ALA A 323 -12.01 0.66 -1.46
N GLY A 324 -12.40 0.54 -2.72
CA GLY A 324 -13.18 1.57 -3.41
C GLY A 324 -14.53 1.84 -2.72
N ASN A 325 -15.16 0.77 -2.23
CA ASN A 325 -16.51 0.82 -1.70
C ASN A 325 -16.55 0.93 -0.17
N ASN A 326 -15.78 0.10 0.57
CA ASN A 326 -15.84 -0.02 2.03
C ASN A 326 -14.43 -0.09 2.66
N TYR A 327 -13.65 0.99 2.49
CA TYR A 327 -12.27 1.06 3.04
C TYR A 327 -12.19 1.35 4.53
N GLU A 328 -13.22 1.90 5.16
CA GLU A 328 -13.11 2.39 6.54
C GLU A 328 -13.00 1.24 7.54
N ALA A 329 -12.09 1.38 8.51
CA ALA A 329 -12.03 0.47 9.62
C ALA A 329 -13.32 0.60 10.46
N ASP A 330 -13.85 -0.53 10.92
CA ASP A 330 -15.08 -0.61 11.70
C ASP A 330 -14.95 -1.68 12.80
N TRP A 331 -15.87 -1.69 13.75
CA TRP A 331 -16.00 -2.68 14.81
C TRP A 331 -16.28 -4.08 14.28
N ARG A 332 -17.11 -4.15 13.22
CA ARG A 332 -17.54 -5.40 12.59
C ARG A 332 -17.63 -5.20 11.09
N TYR A 333 -17.34 -6.26 10.37
CA TYR A 333 -17.51 -6.29 8.93
C TYR A 333 -18.56 -7.31 8.56
N ASN A 334 -19.34 -6.97 7.55
CA ASN A 334 -20.16 -7.96 6.86
C ASN A 334 -19.25 -9.00 6.18
N HIS A 335 -19.84 -10.15 5.87
CA HIS A 335 -19.18 -11.12 5.00
C HIS A 335 -18.90 -10.49 3.62
N LEU A 336 -17.79 -10.86 2.99
CA LEU A 336 -17.36 -10.40 1.68
C LEU A 336 -18.40 -10.66 0.57
N LYS A 337 -19.20 -11.71 0.69
CA LYS A 337 -20.32 -11.99 -0.22
C LYS A 337 -21.45 -10.96 -0.11
N ASP A 338 -21.58 -10.34 1.06
CA ASP A 338 -22.63 -9.38 1.41
C ASP A 338 -22.14 -7.92 1.25
N GLU A 339 -20.91 -7.73 0.76
CA GLU A 339 -20.36 -6.42 0.41
C GLU A 339 -21.22 -5.76 -0.67
N LYS A 340 -21.44 -4.45 -0.51
CA LYS A 340 -22.28 -3.66 -1.39
C LYS A 340 -21.46 -2.60 -2.08
N LEU A 341 -21.83 -2.31 -3.33
CA LEU A 341 -21.31 -1.17 -4.05
C LEU A 341 -21.84 0.11 -3.41
N THR A 342 -20.95 1.07 -3.21
CA THR A 342 -21.32 2.39 -2.74
C THR A 342 -22.05 3.09 -3.88
N VAL A 343 -23.27 3.56 -3.61
CA VAL A 343 -24.00 4.36 -4.60
C VAL A 343 -23.18 5.62 -4.82
N PRO A 344 -22.75 5.94 -6.06
CA PRO A 344 -22.03 7.17 -6.29
C PRO A 344 -22.90 8.30 -5.75
N PRO A 345 -22.33 9.27 -5.01
CA PRO A 345 -23.11 10.42 -4.57
C PRO A 345 -23.68 11.02 -5.85
N THR A 346 -24.99 10.85 -6.06
CA THR A 346 -25.68 11.40 -7.21
C THR A 346 -25.24 12.85 -7.22
N ILE A 347 -24.53 13.26 -8.27
CA ILE A 347 -24.20 14.66 -8.50
C ILE A 347 -25.58 15.28 -8.66
N SER A 348 -26.19 15.68 -7.54
CA SER A 348 -27.42 16.43 -7.50
C SER A 348 -27.14 17.57 -8.44
N GLN A 349 -27.77 17.48 -9.61
CA GLN A 349 -27.64 18.44 -10.68
C GLN A 349 -27.57 19.79 -9.99
N ARG A 350 -26.41 20.46 -10.08
CA ARG A 350 -26.34 21.87 -9.76
C ARG A 350 -27.46 22.47 -10.58
N GLN A 351 -28.57 22.76 -9.93
CA GLN A 351 -29.69 23.43 -10.57
C GLN A 351 -29.07 24.71 -11.11
N SER A 352 -28.89 24.75 -12.42
CA SER A 352 -28.68 25.96 -13.16
C SER A 352 -29.96 26.76 -12.95
N GLY A 353 -30.02 27.48 -11.83
CA GLY A 353 -31.03 28.48 -11.60
C GLY A 353 -30.96 29.46 -12.77
N PRO A 354 -32.11 29.87 -13.33
CA PRO A 354 -32.13 30.81 -14.45
C PRO A 354 -31.41 32.08 -14.04
N ILE A 355 -30.40 32.47 -14.82
CA ILE A 355 -29.74 33.77 -14.72
C ILE A 355 -30.84 34.83 -14.90
N PRO A 356 -31.08 35.71 -13.92
CA PRO A 356 -32.01 36.82 -14.13
C PRO A 356 -31.36 37.80 -15.11
N VAL A 357 -31.96 37.89 -16.29
CA VAL A 357 -31.70 38.94 -17.28
C VAL A 357 -32.13 40.27 -16.64
N VAL A 358 -31.17 41.03 -16.12
CA VAL A 358 -31.40 42.42 -15.74
C VAL A 358 -31.22 43.27 -17.00
N ALA A 359 -32.34 43.63 -17.60
CA ALA A 359 -32.43 44.74 -18.53
C ALA A 359 -32.33 46.06 -17.73
N GLY A 360 -31.42 46.94 -18.13
CA GLY A 360 -31.24 48.25 -17.50
C GLY A 360 -30.51 49.20 -18.45
N GLU A 361 -31.28 50.09 -19.05
CA GLU A 361 -30.91 51.07 -20.06
C GLU A 361 -29.96 52.18 -19.55
N SER A 362 -29.04 52.53 -20.44
CA SER A 362 -28.37 53.83 -20.68
C SER A 362 -28.65 55.05 -19.78
N LYS A 363 -27.56 55.71 -19.36
CA LYS A 363 -27.46 57.18 -19.47
C LYS A 363 -26.02 57.71 -19.66
N ASP A 364 -25.98 58.66 -20.57
CA ASP A 364 -24.94 59.37 -21.30
C ASP A 364 -24.09 60.41 -20.51
N ARG A 365 -22.98 60.84 -21.15
CA ARG A 365 -22.02 61.97 -20.91
C ARG A 365 -20.91 61.79 -19.85
N GLY A 366 -19.63 62.05 -20.12
CA GLY A 366 -18.91 62.54 -21.31
C GLY A 366 -17.58 63.22 -20.89
N LYS A 367 -16.58 63.22 -21.80
CA LYS A 367 -15.32 64.04 -21.83
C LYS A 367 -14.21 63.67 -20.83
N ASP A 368 -12.92 63.74 -21.12
CA ASP A 368 -12.07 64.10 -22.27
C ASP A 368 -10.64 63.55 -21.96
N GLU A 369 -9.73 63.62 -22.94
CA GLU A 369 -8.25 63.63 -22.84
C GLU A 369 -7.43 62.31 -22.90
N GLU A 370 -7.01 62.02 -24.14
CA GLU A 370 -5.62 61.91 -24.61
C GLU A 370 -4.53 61.35 -23.66
N ARG A 371 -3.98 60.19 -24.04
CA ARG A 371 -2.52 60.06 -24.25
C ARG A 371 -2.15 58.81 -25.04
N GLU A 372 -1.41 59.06 -26.11
CA GLU A 372 -0.39 58.22 -26.74
C GLU A 372 0.56 57.67 -25.64
N THR A 373 1.21 56.50 -25.73
CA THR A 373 2.18 56.10 -26.75
C THR A 373 2.55 54.59 -26.61
N GLU A 374 3.07 54.02 -27.70
CA GLU A 374 4.21 53.07 -27.80
C GLU A 374 4.02 51.57 -27.46
N GLU A 375 3.85 50.81 -28.54
CA GLU A 375 4.76 49.75 -29.03
C GLU A 375 5.84 49.21 -28.08
N SER A 376 5.83 47.90 -27.86
CA SER A 376 7.05 47.09 -27.74
C SER A 376 6.77 45.64 -28.12
N GLU A 377 7.02 45.36 -29.39
CA GLU A 377 7.47 44.07 -29.87
C GLU A 377 8.92 43.83 -29.43
N SER A 378 9.26 42.62 -28.99
CA SER A 378 10.54 41.87 -29.14
C SER A 378 10.56 40.79 -28.04
N SER A 379 11.22 39.65 -28.14
CA SER A 379 12.16 39.09 -29.10
C SER A 379 12.21 37.59 -28.83
N ASP A 380 12.33 36.79 -29.88
CA ASP A 380 12.79 35.41 -29.83
C ASP A 380 14.13 35.28 -29.09
N SER A 381 14.32 34.14 -28.44
CA SER A 381 15.60 33.40 -28.48
C SER A 381 15.39 31.95 -28.07
N GLU A 382 15.46 31.09 -29.08
CA GLU A 382 15.86 29.69 -28.96
C GLU A 382 17.33 29.65 -28.47
N ASP A 383 17.68 28.68 -27.63
CA ASP A 383 18.98 28.03 -27.80
C ASP A 383 19.02 26.64 -27.15
N SER A 384 19.51 25.70 -27.96
CA SER A 384 19.76 24.29 -27.68
C SER A 384 21.26 24.05 -27.64
N GLU A 385 21.78 23.41 -26.58
CA GLU A 385 23.07 22.71 -26.60
C GLU A 385 22.91 21.43 -25.75
N SER A 386 22.93 20.23 -26.31
CA SER A 386 24.04 19.47 -26.92
C SER A 386 25.10 18.98 -25.90
N THR A 387 24.91 17.71 -25.54
CA THR A 387 25.88 16.62 -25.23
C THR A 387 27.34 16.95 -24.87
N VAL A 388 27.81 16.39 -23.74
CA VAL A 388 29.18 15.85 -23.62
C VAL A 388 29.20 14.49 -22.90
N LEU A 389 29.65 13.48 -23.65
CA LEU A 389 30.07 12.14 -23.24
C LEU A 389 31.45 12.21 -22.58
N LEU A 390 31.65 11.56 -21.44
CA LEU A 390 32.98 11.26 -20.90
C LEU A 390 33.07 9.79 -20.52
N GLU A 391 33.61 9.00 -21.45
CA GLU A 391 34.35 7.78 -21.15
C GLU A 391 35.78 8.15 -20.73
N ILE A 392 36.32 7.44 -19.73
CA ILE A 392 37.56 6.62 -19.80
C ILE A 392 38.02 6.27 -18.36
N SER A 393 37.90 4.97 -18.06
CA SER A 393 38.66 4.01 -17.25
C SER A 393 40.10 4.36 -16.75
N PRO A 394 40.88 3.42 -16.14
CA PRO A 394 40.67 2.56 -14.95
C PRO A 394 41.89 2.60 -13.99
N THR A 395 41.74 2.20 -12.72
CA THR A 395 42.88 1.72 -11.89
C THR A 395 42.41 0.60 -10.95
N LEU A 396 42.81 -0.66 -11.20
CA LEU A 396 44.00 -1.37 -10.70
C LEU A 396 43.93 -1.82 -9.22
N LYS A 397 43.65 -3.13 -9.09
CA LYS A 397 44.19 -4.13 -8.13
C LYS A 397 44.13 -3.84 -6.63
N ARG A 398 43.36 -4.67 -5.91
CA ARG A 398 43.90 -5.38 -4.75
C ARG A 398 43.24 -6.76 -4.57
N LYS A 399 44.04 -7.77 -4.91
CA LYS A 399 43.86 -9.20 -4.60
C LYS A 399 44.01 -9.37 -3.08
N ARG A 400 43.08 -10.05 -2.43
CA ARG A 400 43.30 -10.66 -1.12
C ARG A 400 42.58 -12.01 -1.10
N GLU A 401 43.36 -13.03 -1.48
CA GLU A 401 43.18 -14.41 -1.05
C GLU A 401 43.29 -14.44 0.47
N LEU A 402 42.38 -15.15 1.14
CA LEU A 402 42.64 -15.81 2.41
C LEU A 402 41.54 -16.86 2.62
N ASP A 403 41.97 -18.10 2.46
CA ASP A 403 41.31 -19.32 2.90
C ASP A 403 41.00 -19.25 4.40
N MET A 404 39.79 -19.65 4.79
CA MET A 404 39.54 -20.33 6.06
C MET A 404 38.36 -21.28 5.89
N GLU A 405 38.67 -22.56 5.73
CA GLU A 405 37.82 -23.65 6.19
C GLU A 405 37.69 -23.55 7.71
N GLU A 406 36.48 -23.44 8.24
CA GLU A 406 36.20 -23.79 9.64
C GLU A 406 34.95 -24.68 9.69
N GLY A 407 35.20 -25.92 10.11
CA GLY A 407 34.21 -26.96 10.27
C GLY A 407 33.27 -26.70 11.44
N TYR A 408 31.99 -27.00 11.21
CA TYR A 408 30.95 -26.98 12.22
C TYR A 408 31.06 -28.21 13.12
N HIS A 409 31.65 -28.06 14.30
CA HIS A 409 31.47 -29.02 15.41
C HIS A 409 30.25 -28.63 16.24
N LEU A 410 29.16 -29.37 16.07
CA LEU A 410 27.99 -29.34 16.96
C LEU A 410 28.20 -30.36 18.08
N SER A 411 28.52 -29.88 19.29
CA SER A 411 28.43 -30.67 20.51
C SER A 411 27.60 -29.91 21.54
N PHE A 412 26.30 -30.24 21.61
CA PHE A 412 25.42 -29.83 22.68
C PHE A 412 25.52 -30.83 23.84
N THR A 413 26.20 -30.43 24.91
CA THR A 413 26.20 -31.19 26.16
C THR A 413 24.92 -30.91 26.94
N LYS A 414 24.07 -31.95 27.02
CA LYS A 414 22.82 -32.02 27.78
C LYS A 414 23.15 -31.90 29.28
N ARG A 415 22.79 -30.78 29.93
CA ARG A 415 22.79 -30.68 31.41
C ARG A 415 21.48 -31.26 31.92
N GLN A 416 21.56 -32.41 32.59
CA GLN A 416 20.52 -32.90 33.49
C GLN A 416 20.66 -32.15 34.82
N PHE A 417 19.54 -31.63 35.33
CA PHE A 417 19.42 -31.23 36.72
C PHE A 417 18.88 -32.41 37.51
N THR A 418 19.61 -32.82 38.54
CA THR A 418 19.10 -33.56 39.72
C THR A 418 18.92 -32.58 40.86
#